data_AF-A0A921BDD9-F1
#
_entry.id   AF-A0A921BDD9-F1
#
_cell.length_a   1.000
_cell.length_b   1.000
_cell.length_c   1.000
_cell.angle_alpha   90.00
_cell.angle_beta   90.00
_cell.angle_gamma   90.00
#
_symmetry.space_group_name_H-M   'P 1'
#
loop_
_entity.id
_entity.type
_entity.pdbx_description
1 polymer ?
#
loop_
_entity_poly.entity_id
_entity_poly.type
_entity_poly.pdbx_seq_one_letter_code
_entity_poly.pdbx_strand_id
1 'polypeptide(L)'
;MRASLARGSQEGEHDNRQVITRLAELRAERAVMLGYPNHAAFILDEQTAQTVTAVNERLASLVPRAVANANREASDLQTMASTDAGDVELASWDWSYYTEKVRTERYDFDAAELRPYFEIDAVIEKGVFYAANQLYGITFESRPDLAAYHQDVRVWEVFDHDGTPLGLFLGDFYARPSKSGGAWMSAYVTQSQLLDTTPVIANHLNITKPVNDEPTLLTFGEVETMFHEFGHALHGFFSDVEYPYFAGTAVPRDFVEYPSQVNEMWATWPEVLANYEISITKLASRCLNSFSIRW
;
A
#
# COMPACT_ATOMS: atom_id res chain seq x y z
N MET A 1 14.68 12.38 14.14
CA MET A 1 14.64 13.13 12.87
C MET A 1 15.95 13.14 12.07
N ARG A 2 17.10 13.55 12.64
CA ARG A 2 18.38 13.63 11.89
C ARG A 2 18.71 12.37 11.09
N ALA A 3 18.48 11.19 11.66
CA ALA A 3 18.67 9.91 10.97
C ALA A 3 17.76 9.71 9.74
N SER A 4 16.53 10.23 9.76
CA SER A 4 15.59 10.15 8.64
C SER A 4 16.00 11.09 7.51
N LEU A 5 16.32 12.35 7.84
CA LEU A 5 16.76 13.36 6.87
C LEU A 5 18.10 13.02 6.22
N ALA A 6 18.98 12.32 6.93
CA ALA A 6 20.29 11.92 6.42
C ALA A 6 20.28 10.51 5.79
N ARG A 7 19.13 9.84 5.70
CA ARG A 7 19.06 8.45 5.22
C ARG A 7 19.60 8.36 3.79
N GLY A 8 20.58 7.49 3.57
CA GLY A 8 21.22 7.33 2.25
C GLY A 8 22.17 8.46 1.85
N SER A 9 22.45 9.42 2.73
CA SER A 9 23.39 10.51 2.50
C SER A 9 24.38 10.72 3.66
N GLN A 10 24.47 9.75 4.57
CA GLN A 10 25.48 9.72 5.63
C GLN A 10 26.79 9.23 5.05
N GLU A 11 27.89 9.92 5.34
CA GLU A 11 29.23 9.50 4.93
C GLU A 11 29.55 8.09 5.45
N GLY A 12 30.16 7.26 4.60
CA GLY A 12 30.53 5.88 4.92
C GLY A 12 29.93 4.87 3.95
N GLU A 13 29.82 3.62 4.40
CA GLU A 13 29.41 2.47 3.58
C GLU A 13 27.97 2.56 3.05
N HIS A 14 27.12 3.39 3.66
CA HIS A 14 25.70 3.52 3.32
C HIS A 14 25.37 4.85 2.61
N ASP A 15 26.38 5.56 2.09
CA ASP A 15 26.20 6.77 1.29
C ASP A 15 25.78 6.42 -0.15
N ASN A 16 24.55 6.77 -0.53
CA ASN A 16 24.03 6.49 -1.87
C ASN A 16 24.28 7.62 -2.87
N ARG A 17 24.83 8.78 -2.47
CA ARG A 17 24.94 9.96 -3.35
C ARG A 17 25.79 9.69 -4.60
N GLN A 18 26.93 9.03 -4.43
CA GLN A 18 27.79 8.67 -5.57
C GLN A 18 27.13 7.59 -6.45
N VAL A 19 26.46 6.63 -5.82
CA VAL A 19 25.73 5.55 -6.53
C VAL A 19 24.61 6.12 -7.40
N ILE A 20 23.76 7.00 -6.87
CA ILE A 20 22.64 7.59 -7.64
C ILE A 20 23.14 8.52 -8.74
N THR A 21 24.23 9.25 -8.50
CA THR A 21 24.84 10.14 -9.50
C THR A 21 25.36 9.31 -10.68
N ARG A 22 26.12 8.25 -10.37
CA ARG A 22 26.64 7.35 -11.41
C ARG A 22 25.52 6.60 -12.14
N LEU A 23 24.46 6.21 -11.44
CA LEU A 23 23.29 5.58 -12.05
C LEU A 23 22.57 6.53 -13.03
N ALA A 24 22.44 7.81 -12.69
CA ALA A 24 21.83 8.81 -13.56
C ALA A 24 22.66 9.04 -14.84
N GLU A 25 24.00 9.14 -14.70
CA GLU A 25 24.93 9.22 -15.84
C GLU A 25 24.78 8.00 -16.77
N LEU A 26 24.85 6.79 -16.20
CA LEU A 26 24.73 5.55 -16.97
C LEU A 26 23.36 5.41 -17.66
N ARG A 27 22.29 5.87 -17.02
CA ARG A 27 20.95 5.91 -17.63
C ARG A 27 20.88 6.87 -18.82
N ALA A 28 21.53 8.03 -18.72
CA ALA A 28 21.63 8.98 -19.83
C ALA A 28 22.49 8.43 -20.98
N GLU A 29 23.67 7.87 -20.67
CA GLU A 29 24.56 7.21 -21.64
C GLU A 29 23.80 6.10 -22.40
N ARG A 30 23.11 5.20 -21.67
CA ARG A 30 22.30 4.12 -22.26
C ARG A 30 21.20 4.65 -23.19
N ALA A 31 20.49 5.71 -22.80
CA ALA A 31 19.43 6.27 -23.62
C ALA A 31 19.97 6.81 -24.95
N VAL A 32 21.09 7.53 -24.91
CA VAL A 32 21.76 8.06 -26.11
C VAL A 32 22.24 6.91 -27.02
N MET A 33 22.81 5.85 -26.46
CA MET A 33 23.22 4.67 -27.24
C MET A 33 22.06 3.99 -27.97
N LEU A 34 20.85 4.05 -27.39
CA LEU A 34 19.62 3.51 -27.98
C LEU A 34 18.88 4.50 -28.89
N GLY A 35 19.44 5.69 -29.14
CA GLY A 35 18.87 6.69 -30.04
C GLY A 35 17.89 7.67 -29.41
N TYR A 36 17.75 7.68 -28.08
CA TYR A 36 16.86 8.59 -27.36
C TYR A 36 17.64 9.79 -26.79
N PRO A 37 17.01 10.98 -26.70
CA PRO A 37 17.69 12.19 -26.22
C PRO A 37 17.99 12.17 -24.71
N ASN A 38 17.26 11.38 -23.93
CA ASN A 38 17.46 11.22 -22.48
C ASN A 38 16.72 9.97 -21.97
N HIS A 39 16.97 9.62 -20.70
CA HIS A 39 16.37 8.44 -20.08
C HIS A 39 14.84 8.50 -20.00
N ALA A 40 14.24 9.67 -19.78
CA ALA A 40 12.79 9.80 -19.67
C ALA A 40 12.12 9.50 -21.02
N ALA A 41 12.66 10.02 -22.13
CA ALA A 41 12.19 9.71 -23.48
C ALA A 41 12.32 8.20 -23.80
N PHE A 42 13.40 7.57 -23.36
CA PHE A 42 13.58 6.12 -23.50
C PHE A 42 12.50 5.33 -22.74
N ILE A 43 12.26 5.66 -21.47
CA ILE A 43 11.29 4.92 -20.65
C ILE A 43 9.87 5.12 -21.16
N LEU A 44 9.51 6.34 -21.56
CA LEU A 44 8.14 6.69 -21.96
C LEU A 44 7.69 6.06 -23.29
N ASP A 45 8.62 5.55 -24.10
CA ASP A 45 8.30 4.87 -25.36
C ASP A 45 7.44 3.62 -25.15
N GLU A 46 7.57 2.97 -23.99
CA GLU A 46 6.77 1.81 -23.57
C GLU A 46 5.69 2.19 -22.53
N GLN A 47 5.46 3.48 -22.27
CA GLN A 47 4.44 3.97 -21.34
C GLN A 47 3.19 4.51 -22.05
N THR A 48 2.05 4.54 -21.38
CA THR A 48 0.82 5.09 -21.96
C THR A 48 0.87 6.61 -22.15
N ALA A 49 1.70 7.31 -21.39
CA ALA A 49 1.92 8.75 -21.50
C ALA A 49 2.74 9.16 -22.75
N GLN A 50 3.53 8.25 -23.32
CA GLN A 50 4.31 8.35 -24.57
C GLN A 50 5.40 9.44 -24.63
N THR A 51 5.16 10.66 -24.14
CA THR A 51 6.06 11.81 -24.34
C THR A 51 6.37 12.54 -23.04
N VAL A 52 7.62 13.03 -22.95
CA VAL A 52 8.08 13.88 -21.83
C VAL A 52 7.23 15.15 -21.73
N THR A 53 6.78 15.69 -22.86
CA THR A 53 5.94 16.90 -22.88
C THR A 53 4.59 16.66 -22.23
N ALA A 54 3.89 15.58 -22.57
CA ALA A 54 2.59 15.24 -21.96
C ALA A 54 2.70 15.06 -20.44
N VAL A 55 3.76 14.38 -19.96
CA VAL A 55 4.03 14.22 -18.53
C VAL A 55 4.25 15.57 -17.85
N ASN A 56 5.13 16.41 -18.42
CA ASN A 56 5.44 17.72 -17.84
C ASN A 56 4.23 18.65 -17.83
N GLU A 57 3.42 18.67 -18.89
CA GLU A 57 2.18 19.46 -18.96
C GLU A 57 1.17 19.01 -17.92
N ARG A 58 0.99 17.69 -17.76
CA ARG A 58 0.10 17.14 -16.74
C ARG A 58 0.55 17.53 -15.34
N LEU A 59 1.83 17.33 -15.00
CA LEU A 59 2.36 17.71 -13.68
C LEU A 59 2.25 19.23 -13.47
N ALA A 60 2.66 20.04 -14.44
CA ALA A 60 2.58 21.50 -14.36
C ALA A 60 1.15 22.01 -14.19
N SER A 61 0.13 21.29 -14.70
CA SER A 61 -1.28 21.64 -14.49
C SER A 61 -1.75 21.45 -13.05
N LEU A 62 -1.13 20.52 -12.30
CA LEU A 62 -1.51 20.17 -10.93
C LEU A 62 -0.74 20.99 -9.89
N VAL A 63 0.55 21.25 -10.15
CA VAL A 63 1.49 21.88 -9.20
C VAL A 63 0.98 23.21 -8.61
N PRO A 64 0.44 24.18 -9.38
CA PRO A 64 0.03 25.45 -8.80
C PRO A 64 -1.06 25.31 -7.74
N ARG A 65 -2.01 24.39 -7.93
CA ARG A 65 -3.09 24.14 -6.98
C ARG A 65 -2.61 23.35 -5.78
N ALA A 66 -1.78 22.33 -5.99
CA ALA A 66 -1.18 21.55 -4.91
C ALA A 66 -0.32 22.44 -3.99
N VAL A 67 0.54 23.30 -4.55
CA VAL A 67 1.37 24.23 -3.77
C VAL A 67 0.52 25.28 -3.04
N ALA A 68 -0.54 25.79 -3.67
CA ALA A 68 -1.46 26.71 -3.00
C ALA A 68 -2.18 26.06 -1.81
N ASN A 69 -2.53 24.77 -1.90
CA ASN A 69 -3.09 24.01 -0.78
C ASN A 69 -2.05 23.80 0.33
N ALA A 70 -0.87 23.30 -0.02
CA ALA A 70 0.21 23.06 0.92
C ALA A 70 0.63 24.34 1.67
N ASN A 71 0.63 25.51 1.01
CA ASN A 71 0.92 26.79 1.67
C ASN A 71 -0.18 27.21 2.65
N ARG A 72 -1.46 26.92 2.34
CA ARG A 72 -2.57 27.17 3.28
C ARG A 72 -2.47 26.25 4.49
N GLU A 73 -2.20 24.97 4.25
CA GLU A 73 -1.95 24.00 5.32
C GLU A 73 -0.76 24.44 6.18
N ALA A 74 0.38 24.80 5.59
CA ALA A 74 1.55 25.30 6.32
C ALA A 74 1.22 26.53 7.18
N SER A 75 0.38 27.45 6.70
CA SER A 75 -0.08 28.61 7.48
C SER A 75 -0.96 28.20 8.66
N ASP A 76 -1.84 27.22 8.47
CA ASP A 76 -2.67 26.67 9.55
C ASP A 76 -1.79 26.00 10.61
N LEU A 77 -0.83 25.18 10.18
CA LEU A 77 0.11 24.49 11.06
C LEU A 77 1.01 25.47 11.82
N GLN A 78 1.50 26.52 11.14
CA GLN A 78 2.32 27.57 11.75
C GLN A 78 1.52 28.35 12.80
N THR A 79 0.25 28.65 12.54
CA THR A 79 -0.63 29.31 13.52
C THR A 79 -0.83 28.45 14.77
N MET A 80 -1.06 27.15 14.58
CA MET A 80 -1.18 26.20 15.68
C MET A 80 0.13 26.09 16.47
N ALA A 81 1.27 25.98 15.79
CA ALA A 81 2.59 25.95 16.41
C ALA A 81 2.85 27.21 17.25
N SER A 82 2.49 28.38 16.71
CA SER A 82 2.67 29.65 17.39
C SER A 82 1.82 29.78 18.65
N THR A 83 0.61 29.21 18.63
CA THR A 83 -0.31 29.19 19.78
C THR A 83 0.18 28.23 20.87
N ASP A 84 0.72 27.08 20.46
CA ASP A 84 1.14 26.00 21.35
C ASP A 84 2.49 26.24 22.03
N ALA A 85 3.47 26.77 21.29
CA ALA A 85 4.86 26.86 21.72
C ALA A 85 5.47 28.28 21.65
N GLY A 86 4.68 29.30 21.30
CA GLY A 86 5.17 30.67 21.13
C GLY A 86 5.85 30.87 19.77
N ASP A 87 6.86 31.72 19.69
CA ASP A 87 7.49 32.07 18.40
C ASP A 87 8.44 30.96 17.91
N VAL A 88 7.87 29.91 17.30
CA VAL A 88 8.58 28.76 16.72
C VAL A 88 8.35 28.71 15.22
N GLU A 89 9.42 28.55 14.44
CA GLU A 89 9.34 28.29 13.00
C GLU A 89 9.04 26.81 12.75
N LEU A 90 7.98 26.54 11.97
CA LEU A 90 7.58 25.17 11.62
C LEU A 90 8.67 24.49 10.78
N ALA A 91 9.21 23.37 11.25
CA ALA A 91 10.12 22.53 10.48
C ALA A 91 9.42 21.29 9.91
N SER A 92 10.06 20.64 8.93
CA SER A 92 9.52 19.45 8.25
C SER A 92 9.08 18.31 9.18
N TRP A 93 9.71 18.15 10.35
CA TRP A 93 9.36 17.11 11.32
C TRP A 93 8.19 17.46 12.23
N ASP A 94 7.79 18.73 12.26
CA ASP A 94 6.67 19.21 13.07
C ASP A 94 5.34 19.07 12.32
N TRP A 95 5.39 18.85 11.00
CA TRP A 95 4.22 18.83 10.12
C TRP A 95 3.13 17.87 10.59
N SER A 96 3.46 16.58 10.78
CA SER A 96 2.48 15.58 11.20
C SER A 96 1.94 15.84 12.61
N TYR A 97 2.80 16.33 13.52
CA TYR A 97 2.39 16.65 14.89
C TYR A 97 1.35 17.76 14.93
N TYR A 98 1.61 18.88 14.24
CA TYR A 98 0.67 19.99 14.18
C TYR A 98 -0.54 19.71 13.28
N THR A 99 -0.42 18.81 12.31
CA THR A 99 -1.57 18.34 11.51
C THR A 99 -2.61 17.71 12.41
N GLU A 100 -2.21 16.84 13.34
CA GLU A 100 -3.15 16.22 14.28
C GLU A 100 -3.75 17.24 15.25
N LYS A 101 -2.98 18.22 15.73
CA LYS A 101 -3.54 19.31 16.55
C LYS A 101 -4.59 20.15 15.81
N VAL A 102 -4.31 20.53 14.57
CA VAL A 102 -5.28 21.26 13.72
C VAL A 102 -6.51 20.39 13.44
N ARG A 103 -6.33 19.09 13.22
CA ARG A 103 -7.43 18.14 13.01
C ARG A 103 -8.33 18.05 14.24
N THR A 104 -7.75 17.91 15.43
CA THR A 104 -8.49 17.91 16.70
C THR A 104 -9.25 19.23 16.92
N GLU A 105 -8.60 20.38 16.70
CA GLU A 105 -9.25 21.69 16.88
C GLU A 105 -10.44 21.89 15.91
N ARG A 106 -10.29 21.48 14.64
CA ARG A 106 -11.30 21.72 13.60
C ARG A 106 -12.46 20.74 13.62
N TYR A 107 -12.19 19.49 13.98
CA TYR A 107 -13.13 18.38 13.76
C TYR A 107 -13.47 17.61 15.03
N ASP A 108 -12.86 17.95 16.18
CA ASP A 108 -12.98 17.18 17.43
C ASP A 108 -12.68 15.69 17.19
N PHE A 109 -11.61 15.45 16.41
CA PHE A 109 -11.27 14.13 15.89
C PHE A 109 -9.76 13.87 16.01
N ASP A 110 -9.41 12.72 16.57
CA ASP A 110 -8.05 12.19 16.64
C ASP A 110 -7.96 10.91 15.79
N ALA A 111 -7.06 10.89 14.81
CA ALA A 111 -6.87 9.72 13.95
C ALA A 111 -6.40 8.48 14.72
N ALA A 112 -5.74 8.65 15.87
CA ALA A 112 -5.34 7.55 16.73
C ALA A 112 -6.53 6.81 17.36
N GLU A 113 -7.66 7.50 17.55
CA GLU A 113 -8.90 6.90 18.07
C GLU A 113 -9.55 5.92 17.08
N LEU A 114 -9.15 5.95 15.80
CA LEU A 114 -9.61 4.98 14.81
C LEU A 114 -8.88 3.64 14.90
N ARG A 115 -7.66 3.58 15.44
CA ARG A 115 -6.86 2.34 15.45
C ARG A 115 -7.59 1.14 16.07
N PRO A 116 -8.33 1.29 17.19
CA PRO A 116 -9.12 0.20 17.78
C PRO A 116 -10.23 -0.36 16.88
N TYR A 117 -10.56 0.29 15.75
CA TYR A 117 -11.58 -0.17 14.82
C TYR A 117 -11.02 -1.01 13.67
N PHE A 118 -9.70 -0.97 13.46
CA PHE A 118 -9.02 -1.58 12.32
C PHE A 118 -8.06 -2.67 12.78
N GLU A 119 -8.62 -3.78 13.27
CA GLU A 119 -7.86 -4.98 13.57
C GLU A 119 -7.52 -5.74 12.27
N ILE A 120 -6.29 -6.23 12.12
CA ILE A 120 -5.77 -6.75 10.86
C ILE A 120 -6.61 -7.91 10.27
N ASP A 121 -7.06 -8.85 11.09
CA ASP A 121 -7.84 -10.00 10.62
C ASP A 121 -9.22 -9.54 10.14
N ALA A 122 -9.85 -8.61 10.86
CA ALA A 122 -11.09 -7.97 10.43
C ALA A 122 -10.94 -7.21 9.10
N VAL A 123 -9.87 -6.43 8.94
CA VAL A 123 -9.61 -5.67 7.72
C VAL A 123 -9.40 -6.61 6.52
N ILE A 124 -8.66 -7.70 6.71
CA ILE A 124 -8.44 -8.71 5.67
C ILE A 124 -9.76 -9.39 5.29
N GLU A 125 -10.45 -10.02 6.26
CA GLU A 125 -11.59 -10.91 5.96
C GLU A 125 -12.87 -10.14 5.65
N LYS A 126 -13.12 -9.04 6.38
CA LYS A 126 -14.39 -8.29 6.30
C LYS A 126 -14.28 -7.01 5.50
N GLY A 127 -13.05 -6.58 5.17
CA GLY A 127 -12.80 -5.44 4.30
C GLY A 127 -12.38 -5.91 2.93
N VAL A 128 -11.11 -6.32 2.81
CA VAL A 128 -10.45 -6.63 1.54
C VAL A 128 -11.11 -7.81 0.83
N PHE A 129 -11.23 -8.96 1.49
CA PHE A 129 -11.84 -10.15 0.92
C PHE A 129 -13.34 -10.00 0.72
N TYR A 130 -14.02 -9.35 1.66
CA TYR A 130 -15.44 -9.05 1.54
C TYR A 130 -15.74 -8.18 0.31
N ALA A 131 -15.00 -7.08 0.10
CA ALA A 131 -15.18 -6.22 -1.07
C ALA A 131 -14.98 -7.01 -2.37
N ALA A 132 -13.93 -7.84 -2.44
CA ALA A 132 -13.66 -8.66 -3.60
C ALA A 132 -14.74 -9.73 -3.84
N ASN A 133 -15.28 -10.34 -2.79
CA ASN A 133 -16.40 -11.27 -2.89
C ASN A 133 -17.67 -10.57 -3.39
N GLN A 134 -18.00 -9.41 -2.84
CA GLN A 134 -19.19 -8.65 -3.24
C GLN A 134 -19.12 -8.18 -4.69
N LEU A 135 -17.92 -7.83 -5.18
CA LEU A 135 -17.74 -7.28 -6.52
C LEU A 135 -17.52 -8.36 -7.58
N TYR A 136 -16.74 -9.40 -7.27
CA TYR A 136 -16.28 -10.41 -8.23
C TYR A 136 -16.74 -11.84 -7.93
N GLY A 137 -17.34 -12.09 -6.76
CA GLY A 137 -17.82 -13.41 -6.35
C GLY A 137 -16.73 -14.36 -5.83
N ILE A 138 -15.46 -13.94 -5.84
CA ILE A 138 -14.35 -14.81 -5.40
C ILE A 138 -14.40 -15.10 -3.89
N THR A 139 -13.90 -16.26 -3.48
CA THR A 139 -13.84 -16.69 -2.08
C THR A 139 -12.43 -17.13 -1.68
N PHE A 140 -12.17 -17.14 -0.38
CA PHE A 140 -10.83 -17.36 0.18
C PHE A 140 -10.88 -18.43 1.27
N GLU A 141 -10.04 -19.46 1.15
CA GLU A 141 -9.88 -20.50 2.15
C GLU A 141 -8.48 -20.43 2.75
N SER A 142 -8.37 -20.29 4.07
CA SER A 142 -7.07 -20.27 4.75
C SER A 142 -6.41 -21.64 4.69
N ARG A 143 -5.12 -21.67 4.32
CA ARG A 143 -4.32 -22.89 4.13
C ARG A 143 -3.10 -22.91 5.06
N PRO A 144 -3.28 -23.02 6.39
CA PRO A 144 -2.18 -23.06 7.35
C PRO A 144 -1.32 -24.34 7.23
N ASP A 145 -1.80 -25.33 6.48
CA ASP A 145 -1.09 -26.56 6.17
C ASP A 145 0.00 -26.38 5.10
N LEU A 146 -0.07 -25.31 4.30
CA LEU A 146 0.91 -25.03 3.24
C LEU A 146 2.15 -24.34 3.82
N ALA A 147 3.32 -24.79 3.36
CA ALA A 147 4.59 -24.17 3.74
C ALA A 147 4.76 -22.82 3.05
N ALA A 148 5.10 -21.79 3.84
CA ALA A 148 5.46 -20.47 3.35
C ALA A 148 6.96 -20.17 3.57
N TYR A 149 7.47 -19.13 2.91
CA TYR A 149 8.89 -18.75 2.99
C TYR A 149 9.27 -18.09 4.33
N HIS A 150 8.30 -17.69 5.14
CA HIS A 150 8.50 -17.13 6.47
C HIS A 150 7.30 -17.48 7.37
N GLN A 151 7.54 -17.71 8.67
CA GLN A 151 6.54 -18.20 9.61
C GLN A 151 5.31 -17.29 9.79
N ASP A 152 5.47 -15.98 9.55
CA ASP A 152 4.40 -15.00 9.68
C ASP A 152 3.56 -14.85 8.39
N VAL A 153 3.94 -15.53 7.31
CA VAL A 153 3.22 -15.47 6.03
C VAL A 153 1.98 -16.35 6.14
N ARG A 154 0.84 -15.76 5.78
CA ARG A 154 -0.44 -16.45 5.73
C ARG A 154 -0.76 -16.80 4.29
N VAL A 155 -1.32 -17.98 4.06
CA VAL A 155 -1.64 -18.50 2.73
C VAL A 155 -3.13 -18.73 2.64
N TRP A 156 -3.74 -18.29 1.54
CA TRP A 156 -5.12 -18.59 1.18
C TRP A 156 -5.19 -19.21 -0.20
N GLU A 157 -6.03 -20.21 -0.36
CA GLU A 157 -6.52 -20.64 -1.68
C GLU A 157 -7.68 -19.75 -2.09
N VAL A 158 -7.66 -19.28 -3.33
CA VAL A 158 -8.65 -18.38 -3.90
C VAL A 158 -9.49 -19.16 -4.89
N PHE A 159 -10.81 -19.06 -4.78
CA PHE A 159 -11.75 -19.69 -5.71
C PHE A 159 -12.57 -18.63 -6.44
N ASP A 160 -12.88 -18.88 -7.71
CA ASP A 160 -13.81 -18.08 -8.49
C ASP A 160 -15.26 -18.29 -8.01
N HIS A 161 -16.19 -17.47 -8.51
CA HIS A 161 -17.61 -17.48 -8.17
C HIS A 161 -18.33 -18.82 -8.42
N ASP A 162 -17.80 -19.66 -9.31
CA ASP A 162 -18.30 -21.00 -9.61
C ASP A 162 -17.63 -22.11 -8.78
N GLY A 163 -16.69 -21.75 -7.90
CA GLY A 163 -15.93 -22.65 -7.05
C GLY A 163 -14.67 -23.22 -7.70
N THR A 164 -14.30 -22.80 -8.91
CA THR A 164 -13.05 -23.21 -9.54
C THR A 164 -11.83 -22.59 -8.84
N PRO A 165 -10.71 -23.31 -8.66
CA PRO A 165 -9.50 -22.73 -8.09
C PRO A 165 -8.92 -21.63 -9.00
N LEU A 166 -8.77 -20.42 -8.45
CA LEU A 166 -8.22 -19.25 -9.13
C LEU A 166 -6.73 -19.04 -8.83
N GLY A 167 -6.24 -19.47 -7.67
CA GLY A 167 -4.82 -19.43 -7.33
C GLY A 167 -4.53 -19.40 -5.84
N LEU A 168 -3.29 -19.01 -5.49
CA LEU A 168 -2.85 -18.85 -4.10
C LEU A 168 -2.54 -17.38 -3.80
N PHE A 169 -3.04 -16.88 -2.68
CA PHE A 169 -2.70 -15.58 -2.11
C PHE A 169 -1.80 -15.76 -0.88
N LEU A 170 -0.70 -15.01 -0.83
CA LEU A 170 0.21 -14.96 0.30
C LEU A 170 0.21 -13.54 0.90
N GLY A 171 -0.06 -13.43 2.20
CA GLY A 171 -0.01 -12.17 2.93
C GLY A 171 1.19 -12.14 3.87
N ASP A 172 2.12 -11.21 3.63
CA ASP A 172 3.29 -10.96 4.48
C ASP A 172 3.29 -9.52 5.03
N PHE A 173 2.57 -9.33 6.12
CA PHE A 173 2.14 -8.00 6.54
C PHE A 173 3.15 -7.23 7.40
N TYR A 174 4.07 -7.92 8.09
CA TYR A 174 4.84 -7.30 9.17
C TYR A 174 6.24 -6.84 8.75
N ALA A 175 6.64 -5.68 9.27
CA ALA A 175 8.01 -5.17 9.15
C ALA A 175 9.01 -6.06 9.89
N ARG A 176 10.19 -6.24 9.31
CA ARG A 176 11.32 -6.94 9.93
C ARG A 176 12.65 -6.52 9.30
N PRO A 177 13.80 -6.67 10.00
CA PRO A 177 15.10 -6.22 9.49
C PRO A 177 15.52 -6.80 8.13
N SER A 178 15.05 -8.01 7.80
CA SER A 178 15.34 -8.69 6.53
C SER A 178 14.40 -8.29 5.38
N LYS A 179 13.37 -7.45 5.64
CA LYS A 179 12.40 -7.00 4.65
C LYS A 179 12.66 -5.54 4.29
N SER A 180 12.72 -5.24 2.99
CA SER A 180 12.77 -3.86 2.49
C SER A 180 11.55 -3.05 2.93
N GLY A 181 11.70 -1.73 3.09
CA GLY A 181 10.59 -0.84 3.42
C GLY A 181 9.58 -0.67 2.27
N GLY A 182 8.41 -0.11 2.57
CA GLY A 182 7.32 0.12 1.62
C GLY A 182 6.26 -0.98 1.65
N ALA A 183 5.45 -1.05 0.61
CA ALA A 183 4.55 -2.16 0.33
C ALA A 183 4.67 -2.53 -1.15
N TRP A 184 4.43 -3.79 -1.48
CA TRP A 184 4.44 -4.26 -2.86
C TRP A 184 3.74 -5.62 -3.03
N MET A 185 3.22 -5.82 -4.22
CA MET A 185 2.74 -7.10 -4.73
C MET A 185 3.84 -7.81 -5.54
N SER A 186 3.82 -9.15 -5.56
CA SER A 186 4.67 -9.98 -6.42
C SER A 186 3.91 -11.21 -6.90
N ALA A 187 4.20 -11.64 -8.14
CA ALA A 187 3.79 -12.94 -8.64
C ALA A 187 4.98 -13.92 -8.54
N TYR A 188 4.83 -15.00 -7.77
CA TYR A 188 5.78 -16.11 -7.74
C TYR A 188 5.53 -17.10 -8.87
N VAL A 189 4.26 -17.24 -9.26
CA VAL A 189 3.83 -17.90 -10.50
C VAL A 189 2.86 -16.95 -11.18
N THR A 190 3.09 -16.65 -12.46
CA THR A 190 2.17 -15.87 -13.29
C THR A 190 1.15 -16.80 -13.96
N GLN A 191 -0.06 -16.31 -14.18
CA GLN A 191 -1.04 -17.02 -14.99
C GLN A 191 -0.55 -17.16 -16.45
N SER A 192 -0.76 -18.30 -17.09
CA SER A 192 -0.41 -18.51 -18.51
C SER A 192 -1.06 -19.78 -19.07
N GLN A 193 -1.89 -19.69 -20.11
CA GLN A 193 -2.46 -20.88 -20.76
C GLN A 193 -1.38 -21.72 -21.48
N LEU A 194 -0.35 -21.09 -22.07
CA LEU A 194 0.76 -21.78 -22.74
C LEU A 194 1.54 -22.72 -21.80
N LEU A 195 1.64 -22.36 -20.52
CA LEU A 195 2.42 -23.07 -19.52
C LEU A 195 1.53 -23.86 -18.55
N ASP A 196 0.20 -23.74 -18.71
CA ASP A 196 -0.80 -24.31 -17.81
C ASP A 196 -0.54 -23.94 -16.33
N THR A 197 -0.26 -22.65 -16.08
CA THR A 197 0.05 -22.16 -14.73
C THR A 197 -1.07 -21.31 -14.15
N THR A 198 -1.42 -21.62 -12.90
CA THR A 198 -2.33 -20.84 -12.05
C THR A 198 -1.53 -19.84 -11.20
N PRO A 199 -1.99 -18.59 -11.02
CA PRO A 199 -1.21 -17.56 -10.35
C PRO A 199 -0.98 -17.83 -8.85
N VAL A 200 0.23 -17.51 -8.40
CA VAL A 200 0.62 -17.48 -6.98
C VAL A 200 1.10 -16.08 -6.67
N ILE A 201 0.32 -15.34 -5.90
CA ILE A 201 0.43 -13.90 -5.71
C ILE A 201 0.71 -13.59 -4.25
N ALA A 202 1.61 -12.65 -3.97
CA ALA A 202 1.99 -12.26 -2.62
C ALA A 202 1.95 -10.75 -2.43
N ASN A 203 1.32 -10.30 -1.33
CA ASN A 203 1.37 -8.91 -0.88
C ASN A 203 2.27 -8.77 0.33
N HIS A 204 3.13 -7.76 0.32
CA HIS A 204 4.09 -7.48 1.37
C HIS A 204 3.82 -6.08 1.92
N LEU A 205 3.55 -5.99 3.21
CA LEU A 205 3.44 -4.73 3.94
C LEU A 205 4.54 -4.66 5.01
N ASN A 206 4.64 -3.48 5.64
CA ASN A 206 5.57 -3.19 6.73
C ASN A 206 4.83 -2.68 7.99
N ILE A 207 3.74 -3.36 8.36
CA ILE A 207 2.99 -3.08 9.59
C ILE A 207 3.86 -3.43 10.80
N THR A 208 3.77 -2.64 11.87
CA THR A 208 4.49 -2.94 13.12
C THR A 208 3.90 -4.19 13.75
N LYS A 209 4.73 -5.23 13.94
CA LYS A 209 4.29 -6.46 14.61
C LYS A 209 3.98 -6.16 16.09
N PRO A 210 2.80 -6.55 16.61
CA PRO A 210 2.48 -6.36 18.02
C PRO A 210 3.39 -7.22 18.92
N VAL A 211 3.49 -6.83 20.18
CA VAL A 211 4.18 -7.60 21.23
C VAL A 211 3.14 -8.36 22.07
N ASN A 212 3.54 -9.48 22.69
CA ASN A 212 2.74 -10.20 23.70
C ASN A 212 1.31 -10.61 23.28
N ASP A 213 1.14 -11.15 22.06
CA ASP A 213 -0.17 -11.59 21.53
C ASP A 213 -1.26 -10.50 21.52
N GLU A 214 -0.88 -9.23 21.55
CA GLU A 214 -1.81 -8.11 21.37
C GLU A 214 -2.39 -8.07 19.93
N PRO A 215 -3.62 -7.57 19.75
CA PRO A 215 -4.19 -7.43 18.42
C PRO A 215 -3.36 -6.48 17.55
N THR A 216 -3.21 -6.79 16.27
CA THR A 216 -2.58 -5.87 15.33
C THR A 216 -3.58 -4.81 14.91
N LEU A 217 -3.39 -3.59 15.42
CA LEU A 217 -4.25 -2.45 15.12
C LEU A 217 -3.61 -1.55 14.07
N LEU A 218 -4.32 -1.35 12.97
CA LEU A 218 -3.87 -0.58 11.81
C LEU A 218 -4.24 0.90 11.95
N THR A 219 -3.36 1.75 11.44
CA THR A 219 -3.75 3.09 11.00
C THR A 219 -4.61 3.00 9.74
N PHE A 220 -5.40 4.03 9.44
CA PHE A 220 -6.17 4.03 8.21
C PHE A 220 -5.29 3.99 6.95
N GLY A 221 -4.11 4.62 6.97
CA GLY A 221 -3.16 4.52 5.87
C GLY A 221 -2.62 3.09 5.63
N GLU A 222 -2.49 2.27 6.69
CA GLU A 222 -2.15 0.84 6.55
C GLU A 222 -3.33 0.04 5.97
N VAL A 223 -4.58 0.43 6.27
CA VAL A 223 -5.79 -0.13 5.63
C VAL A 223 -5.80 0.19 4.14
N GLU A 224 -5.64 1.46 3.75
CA GLU A 224 -5.56 1.89 2.35
C GLU A 224 -4.44 1.15 1.61
N THR A 225 -3.26 1.01 2.22
CA THR A 225 -2.14 0.25 1.66
C THR A 225 -2.53 -1.22 1.41
N MET A 226 -3.30 -1.84 2.30
CA MET A 226 -3.73 -3.22 2.11
C MET A 226 -4.69 -3.35 0.91
N PHE A 227 -5.63 -2.42 0.75
CA PHE A 227 -6.51 -2.38 -0.42
C PHE A 227 -5.72 -2.09 -1.71
N HIS A 228 -4.75 -1.17 -1.67
CA HIS A 228 -3.87 -0.86 -2.80
C HIS A 228 -3.15 -2.11 -3.31
N GLU A 229 -2.40 -2.79 -2.44
CA GLU A 229 -1.67 -4.00 -2.83
C GLU A 229 -2.63 -5.12 -3.25
N PHE A 230 -3.82 -5.19 -2.66
CA PHE A 230 -4.81 -6.18 -3.07
C PHE A 230 -5.40 -5.89 -4.46
N GLY A 231 -5.43 -4.62 -4.90
CA GLY A 231 -5.78 -4.29 -6.29
C GLY A 231 -4.77 -4.83 -7.29
N HIS A 232 -3.47 -4.77 -6.98
CA HIS A 232 -2.44 -5.48 -7.77
C HIS A 232 -2.64 -7.00 -7.74
N ALA A 233 -3.03 -7.55 -6.58
CA ALA A 233 -3.29 -8.98 -6.47
C ALA A 233 -4.46 -9.43 -7.35
N LEU A 234 -5.57 -8.69 -7.33
CA LEU A 234 -6.72 -8.91 -8.21
C LEU A 234 -6.35 -8.83 -9.69
N HIS A 235 -5.52 -7.85 -10.06
CA HIS A 235 -5.00 -7.73 -11.42
C HIS A 235 -4.18 -8.98 -11.84
N GLY A 236 -3.45 -9.58 -10.92
CA GLY A 236 -2.75 -10.85 -11.13
C GLY A 236 -3.69 -12.06 -11.22
N PHE A 237 -4.67 -12.16 -10.32
CA PHE A 237 -5.61 -13.28 -10.26
C PHE A 237 -6.52 -13.36 -11.48
N PHE A 238 -7.01 -12.23 -11.97
CA PHE A 238 -7.92 -12.17 -13.12
C PHE A 238 -7.21 -12.11 -14.47
N SER A 239 -5.91 -12.42 -14.50
CA SER A 239 -5.20 -12.63 -15.76
C SER A 239 -5.78 -13.85 -16.48
N ASP A 240 -6.13 -13.68 -17.75
CA ASP A 240 -6.55 -14.76 -18.64
C ASP A 240 -5.88 -14.59 -20.01
N VAL A 241 -4.60 -14.96 -20.08
CA VAL A 241 -3.78 -14.78 -21.28
C VAL A 241 -3.07 -16.08 -21.69
N GLU A 242 -2.79 -16.19 -22.98
CA GLU A 242 -2.01 -17.30 -23.54
C GLU A 242 -0.54 -17.24 -23.09
N TYR A 243 0.09 -16.07 -23.23
CA TYR A 243 1.54 -15.92 -23.07
C TYR A 243 1.90 -15.27 -21.73
N PRO A 244 2.89 -15.80 -20.99
CA PRO A 244 3.28 -15.26 -19.69
C PRO A 244 3.84 -13.83 -19.78
N TYR A 245 4.30 -13.41 -20.97
CA TYR A 245 4.76 -12.05 -21.22
C TYR A 245 3.67 -10.99 -20.98
N PHE A 246 2.40 -11.34 -21.13
CA PHE A 246 1.26 -10.43 -20.93
C PHE A 246 0.50 -10.68 -19.62
N ALA A 247 1.02 -11.54 -18.74
CA ALA A 247 0.26 -12.01 -17.59
C ALA A 247 0.15 -10.97 -16.48
N GLY A 248 -1.06 -10.81 -15.93
CA GLY A 248 -1.36 -10.01 -14.76
C GLY A 248 -0.84 -8.57 -14.85
N THR A 249 0.07 -8.21 -13.95
CA THR A 249 0.62 -6.85 -13.82
C THR A 249 1.70 -6.49 -14.85
N ALA A 250 1.88 -7.32 -15.91
CA ALA A 250 2.80 -7.07 -17.03
C ALA A 250 2.26 -6.01 -18.01
N VAL A 251 2.02 -4.80 -17.49
CA VAL A 251 1.49 -3.64 -18.21
C VAL A 251 2.42 -2.42 -18.01
N PRO A 252 2.27 -1.33 -18.79
CA PRO A 252 3.00 -0.09 -18.54
C PRO A 252 2.88 0.39 -17.08
N ARG A 253 3.96 0.95 -16.53
CA ARG A 253 4.03 1.41 -15.14
C ARG A 253 3.02 2.52 -14.84
N ASP A 254 2.76 3.40 -15.80
CA ASP A 254 1.76 4.45 -15.65
C ASP A 254 0.31 3.97 -15.80
N PHE A 255 0.11 2.67 -16.05
CA PHE A 255 -1.19 1.99 -15.98
C PHE A 255 -1.28 0.99 -14.82
N VAL A 256 -0.17 0.36 -14.42
CA VAL A 256 -0.20 -0.70 -13.38
C VAL A 256 -0.75 -0.19 -12.05
N GLU A 257 -0.57 1.09 -11.73
CA GLU A 257 -1.11 1.68 -10.50
C GLU A 257 -2.60 2.02 -10.58
N TYR A 258 -3.25 1.89 -11.75
CA TYR A 258 -4.69 2.13 -11.85
C TYR A 258 -5.50 1.06 -11.11
N PRO A 259 -5.31 -0.26 -11.36
CA PRO A 259 -6.01 -1.31 -10.61
C PRO A 259 -5.76 -1.30 -9.10
N SER A 260 -4.56 -0.89 -8.65
CA SER A 260 -4.28 -0.76 -7.22
C SER A 260 -5.02 0.43 -6.60
N GLN A 261 -4.91 1.62 -7.21
CA GLN A 261 -5.55 2.83 -6.69
C GLN A 261 -7.08 2.81 -6.79
N VAL A 262 -7.64 2.22 -7.85
CA VAL A 262 -9.11 2.08 -7.92
C VAL A 262 -9.63 1.16 -6.82
N ASN A 263 -8.85 0.15 -6.39
CA ASN A 263 -9.27 -0.76 -5.33
C ASN A 263 -9.26 -0.09 -3.94
N GLU A 264 -8.48 0.98 -3.74
CA GLU A 264 -8.49 1.78 -2.50
C GLU A 264 -9.88 2.39 -2.21
N MET A 265 -10.71 2.61 -3.23
CA MET A 265 -12.05 3.19 -3.06
C MET A 265 -12.93 2.36 -2.12
N TRP A 266 -12.72 1.04 -2.07
CA TRP A 266 -13.50 0.13 -1.24
C TRP A 266 -13.17 0.27 0.25
N ALA A 267 -12.01 0.84 0.62
CA ALA A 267 -11.66 1.13 2.01
C ALA A 267 -12.55 2.22 2.64
N THR A 268 -13.23 3.04 1.83
CA THR A 268 -14.18 4.06 2.33
C THR A 268 -15.59 3.87 1.81
N TRP A 269 -15.84 2.80 1.04
CA TRP A 269 -17.18 2.51 0.55
C TRP A 269 -18.08 2.16 1.74
N PRO A 270 -19.21 2.88 1.97
CA PRO A 270 -19.93 2.83 3.25
C PRO A 270 -20.28 1.41 3.72
N GLU A 271 -20.78 0.56 2.83
CA GLU A 271 -21.15 -0.81 3.15
C GLU A 271 -19.94 -1.70 3.48
N VAL A 272 -18.79 -1.45 2.84
CA VAL A 272 -17.55 -2.20 3.11
C VAL A 272 -16.95 -1.72 4.42
N LEU A 273 -16.80 -0.41 4.61
CA LEU A 273 -16.26 0.19 5.85
C LEU A 273 -17.05 -0.26 7.08
N ALA A 274 -18.39 -0.20 7.01
CA ALA A 274 -19.26 -0.66 8.09
C ALA A 274 -19.11 -2.16 8.43
N ASN A 275 -18.60 -2.97 7.50
CA ASN A 275 -18.45 -4.41 7.69
C ASN A 275 -17.16 -4.79 8.44
N TYR A 276 -16.08 -3.99 8.30
CA TYR A 276 -14.80 -4.25 8.95
C TYR A 276 -14.42 -3.25 10.05
N GLU A 277 -15.15 -2.15 10.23
CA GLU A 277 -15.01 -1.34 11.44
C GLU A 277 -15.53 -2.13 12.65
N ILE A 278 -14.63 -2.63 13.49
CA ILE A 278 -15.02 -3.39 14.67
C ILE A 278 -14.51 -2.69 15.92
N SER A 279 -15.41 -2.18 16.75
CA SER A 279 -15.03 -1.74 18.10
C SER A 279 -14.50 -2.92 18.91
N ILE A 280 -13.29 -2.84 19.47
CA ILE A 280 -12.72 -3.87 20.36
C ILE A 280 -13.62 -4.16 21.57
N THR A 281 -14.42 -3.19 22.03
CA THR A 281 -15.44 -3.42 23.07
C THR A 281 -16.49 -4.45 22.63
N LYS A 282 -16.82 -4.49 21.32
CA LYS A 282 -17.67 -5.54 20.74
C LYS A 282 -16.93 -6.89 20.63
N LEU A 283 -15.62 -6.91 20.37
CA LEU A 283 -14.83 -8.16 20.31
C LEU A 283 -14.62 -8.79 21.69
N ALA A 284 -14.28 -8.00 22.71
CA ALA A 284 -14.15 -8.47 24.09
C ALA A 284 -15.47 -9.08 24.62
N SER A 285 -16.62 -8.50 24.25
CA SER A 285 -17.94 -9.06 24.59
C SER A 285 -18.25 -10.40 23.91
N ARG A 286 -17.68 -10.65 22.71
CA ARG A 286 -17.83 -11.93 21.99
C ARG A 286 -16.89 -13.01 22.56
N CYS A 287 -15.64 -12.67 22.89
CA CYS A 287 -14.70 -13.59 23.54
C CYS A 287 -15.16 -13.97 24.97
N LEU A 288 -15.79 -13.05 25.70
CA LEU A 288 -16.40 -13.35 27.01
C LEU A 288 -17.66 -14.23 26.88
N ASN A 289 -18.43 -14.11 25.81
CA ASN A 289 -19.61 -14.96 25.58
C ASN A 289 -19.27 -16.36 25.04
N SER A 290 -18.09 -16.58 24.46
CA SER A 290 -17.60 -17.93 24.08
C SER A 290 -17.04 -18.76 25.24
N PHE A 291 -16.92 -18.18 26.45
CA PHE A 291 -16.49 -18.89 27.67
C PHE A 291 -17.62 -19.21 28.66
N SER A 292 -18.90 -19.00 28.29
CA SER A 292 -20.04 -19.43 29.10
C SER A 292 -20.51 -20.83 28.67
N ILE A 293 -19.78 -21.86 29.12
CA ILE A 293 -20.30 -23.23 29.20
C ILE A 293 -20.74 -23.47 30.65
N ARG A 294 -22.07 -23.57 30.79
CA ARG A 294 -22.88 -24.33 31.77
C ARG A 294 -22.36 -24.48 33.21
N TRP A 295 -23.14 -23.96 34.16
CA TRP A 295 -23.91 -24.80 35.08
C TRP A 295 -25.37 -24.35 35.07
#